data_AF-A0A7S1A2V6-F1
#
_entry.id   AF-A0A7S1A2V6-F1
#
_cell.length_a   1.000
_cell.length_b   1.000
_cell.length_c   1.000
_cell.angle_alpha   90.00
_cell.angle_beta   90.00
_cell.angle_gamma   90.00
#
_symmetry.space_group_name_H-M   'P 1'
#
loop_
_entity.id
_entity.type
_entity.pdbx_description
1 polymer ?
#
loop_
_entity_poly.entity_id
_entity_poly.type
_entity_poly.pdbx_seq_one_letter_code
_entity_poly.pdbx_strand_id
1 'polypeptide(L)'
;ILAQVVFAIFFLSVMSHRRPQFLPRGASPNDEDSDEQDTASHRNEGRIWIPKGYHETPEENKYEEDTIQSEGYALESDTYSVAISCLIRDRRWLDVGEGRYVLRYARTCLILLLVSLTMGLQIWLAVNVDTYLCAHTVYDVRDAYDKFEAHMYSGHVTTMASTGERRGVSGHFNTSLFDSLDEDVKDSACRITLTEPQLLAPVLFIWCMTVLADLRTTFGIVFHVVLCTRTLRVGGMKRGLNMKNKFCNFDHEAIVCALTFGLKYIILTLLTIPRVVTNVFLLVIGSRWLTSTTDFQEVIINGCALGFILDLTKILFSVVPDRIQRETQGLMFIPYRETRVFNYATSLGTYSLIFVALLWAVLYMYVLQGVLVDYKWDVSEVCHPYVMDHDIGSTDGQM
;
A
#
# COMPACT_ATOMS: atom_id res chain seq x y z
N ILE A 1 -9.89 13.11 11.52
CA ILE A 1 -8.75 13.36 12.44
C ILE A 1 -7.90 12.10 12.63
N LEU A 2 -8.45 10.97 13.06
CA LEU A 2 -7.66 9.74 13.30
C LEU A 2 -6.92 9.21 12.05
N ALA A 3 -7.59 9.18 10.88
CA ALA A 3 -6.94 8.84 9.62
C ALA A 3 -5.78 9.80 9.26
N GLN A 4 -5.90 11.09 9.58
CA GLN A 4 -4.83 12.06 9.40
C GLN A 4 -3.70 11.88 10.42
N VAL A 5 -4.00 11.41 11.64
CA VAL A 5 -3.00 11.09 12.66
C VAL A 5 -2.25 9.81 12.31
N VAL A 6 -2.92 8.76 11.85
CA VAL A 6 -2.29 7.53 11.34
C VAL A 6 -1.45 7.84 10.10
N PHE A 7 -1.97 8.68 9.21
CA PHE A 7 -1.23 9.18 8.05
C PHE A 7 0.01 9.98 8.48
N ALA A 8 -0.12 10.87 9.46
CA ALA A 8 0.99 11.65 9.98
C ALA A 8 2.01 10.76 10.71
N ILE A 9 1.59 9.78 11.52
CA ILE A 9 2.49 8.84 12.21
C ILE A 9 3.21 7.96 11.20
N PHE A 10 2.52 7.44 10.19
CA PHE A 10 3.13 6.66 9.11
C PHE A 10 4.11 7.51 8.31
N PHE A 11 3.69 8.71 7.88
CA PHE A 11 4.51 9.63 7.12
C PHE A 11 5.71 10.11 7.93
N LEU A 12 5.55 10.40 9.23
CA LEU A 12 6.63 10.73 10.15
C LEU A 12 7.51 9.52 10.46
N SER A 13 6.99 8.30 10.55
CA SER A 13 7.84 7.11 10.75
C SER A 13 8.72 6.85 9.52
N VAL A 14 8.16 7.05 8.31
CA VAL A 14 8.89 6.95 7.04
C VAL A 14 9.87 8.12 6.82
N MET A 15 9.49 9.35 7.20
CA MET A 15 10.28 10.57 6.97
C MET A 15 11.27 10.90 8.09
N SER A 16 10.90 10.69 9.37
CA SER A 16 11.71 11.00 10.55
C SER A 16 12.96 10.13 10.65
N HIS A 17 13.08 9.10 9.83
CA HIS A 17 14.23 8.21 9.80
C HIS A 17 15.23 8.46 8.66
N ARG A 18 15.01 9.49 7.83
CA ARG A 18 15.93 9.85 6.74
C ARG A 18 16.17 11.35 6.68
N ARG A 19 17.01 11.88 7.58
CA ARG A 19 17.66 13.18 7.34
C ARG A 19 18.59 13.04 6.12
N PRO A 20 18.46 13.90 5.09
CA PRO A 20 19.42 13.93 4.01
C PRO A 20 20.74 14.48 4.56
N GLN A 21 21.71 13.61 4.82
CA GLN A 21 23.10 14.02 4.86
C GLN A 21 23.50 14.34 3.42
N PHE A 22 23.32 15.60 3.03
CA PHE A 22 24.01 16.17 1.87
C PHE A 22 25.50 16.17 2.22
N LEU A 23 26.20 15.09 1.85
CA LEU A 23 27.64 15.15 1.76
C LEU A 23 27.98 16.12 0.61
N PRO A 24 28.70 17.21 0.85
CA PRO A 24 29.21 18.03 -0.22
C PRO A 24 30.19 17.16 -1.02
N ARG A 25 29.77 16.74 -2.21
CA ARG A 25 30.68 16.08 -3.16
C ARG A 25 31.70 17.15 -3.55
N GLY A 26 32.94 16.99 -3.08
CA GLY A 26 34.05 17.87 -3.43
C GLY A 26 34.09 18.02 -4.94
N ALA A 27 33.92 19.26 -5.41
CA ALA A 27 34.22 19.61 -6.78
C ALA A 27 35.72 19.40 -6.93
N SER A 28 36.12 18.41 -7.74
CA SER A 28 37.49 18.29 -8.23
C SER A 28 37.71 19.47 -9.17
N PRO A 29 38.54 20.46 -8.81
CA PRO A 29 38.84 21.59 -9.67
C PRO A 29 40.06 21.20 -10.48
N ASN A 30 39.88 20.51 -11.61
CA ASN A 30 40.91 20.27 -12.63
C ASN A 30 40.21 19.67 -13.85
N ASP A 31 39.54 20.51 -14.63
CA ASP A 31 39.20 20.25 -16.04
C ASP A 31 39.13 21.64 -16.70
N GLU A 32 40.27 22.34 -16.69
CA GLU A 32 40.55 23.42 -17.63
C GLU A 32 41.31 22.81 -18.81
N ASP A 33 40.63 22.79 -19.95
CA ASP A 33 41.14 23.10 -21.28
C ASP A 33 42.57 22.61 -21.60
N SER A 34 42.64 21.41 -22.18
CA SER A 34 43.67 21.09 -23.17
C SER A 34 43.00 20.58 -24.44
N ASP A 35 43.03 21.47 -25.44
CA ASP A 35 42.68 21.27 -26.85
C ASP A 35 43.35 20.03 -27.45
N GLU A 36 42.74 19.35 -28.42
CA GLU A 36 43.57 18.81 -29.50
C GLU A 36 42.86 18.60 -30.84
N GLN A 37 43.53 19.18 -31.83
CA GLN A 37 43.32 19.15 -33.26
C GLN A 37 44.21 18.03 -33.80
N ASP A 38 43.62 16.97 -34.34
CA ASP A 38 44.35 15.80 -34.85
C ASP A 38 45.18 16.16 -36.10
N THR A 39 46.50 16.05 -36.00
CA THR A 39 47.37 15.68 -37.12
C THR A 39 48.17 14.43 -36.79
N ALA A 40 48.33 13.62 -37.83
CA ALA A 40 48.79 12.24 -37.80
C ALA A 40 50.23 12.01 -37.30
N SER A 41 50.48 10.73 -37.02
CA SER A 41 51.79 10.09 -36.95
C SER A 41 52.56 10.28 -35.64
N HIS A 42 52.49 9.29 -34.75
CA HIS A 42 53.64 8.41 -34.56
C HIS A 42 53.31 7.18 -33.71
N ARG A 43 53.73 6.04 -34.26
CA ARG A 43 53.92 4.75 -33.61
C ARG A 43 54.79 4.93 -32.35
N ASN A 44 54.23 4.69 -31.16
CA ASN A 44 55.01 4.31 -29.99
C ASN A 44 54.15 3.55 -28.98
N GLU A 45 54.67 2.40 -28.58
CA GLU A 45 54.13 1.49 -27.58
C GLU A 45 54.14 2.16 -26.19
N GLY A 46 53.07 2.89 -25.88
CA GLY A 46 52.87 3.51 -24.57
C GLY A 46 52.13 2.57 -23.62
N ARG A 47 52.88 1.82 -22.80
CA ARG A 47 52.34 1.13 -21.64
C ARG A 47 51.57 2.13 -20.78
N ILE A 48 50.27 1.91 -20.64
CA ILE A 48 49.40 2.58 -19.68
C ILE A 48 50.01 2.33 -18.29
N TRP A 49 50.47 3.41 -17.66
CA TRP A 49 50.84 3.41 -16.25
C TRP A 49 49.57 3.17 -15.43
N ILE A 50 49.31 1.91 -15.09
CA ILE A 50 48.42 1.58 -13.96
C ILE A 50 49.26 1.81 -12.70
N PRO A 51 48.92 2.78 -11.84
CA PRO A 51 49.65 2.98 -10.59
C PRO A 51 49.64 1.68 -9.79
N LYS A 52 50.85 1.16 -9.53
CA LYS A 52 51.06 -0.02 -8.70
C LYS A 52 50.67 0.29 -7.26
N GLY A 53 49.67 -0.43 -6.77
CA GLY A 53 49.54 -0.87 -5.39
C GLY A 53 49.56 0.25 -4.34
N TYR A 54 48.40 0.87 -4.13
CA TYR A 54 48.07 1.20 -2.74
C TYR A 54 48.00 -0.13 -1.99
N HIS A 55 48.89 -0.30 -1.01
CA HIS A 55 48.83 -1.41 -0.07
C HIS A 55 47.49 -1.30 0.66
N GLU A 56 46.50 -2.07 0.23
CA GLU A 56 45.27 -2.31 0.98
C GLU A 56 45.68 -2.84 2.35
N THR A 57 45.49 -2.01 3.37
CA THR A 57 45.68 -2.46 4.75
C THR A 57 44.66 -3.55 5.05
N PRO A 58 45.03 -4.70 5.66
CA PRO A 58 44.11 -5.82 5.92
C PRO A 58 42.85 -5.47 6.71
N GLU A 59 42.80 -4.31 7.38
CA GLU A 59 41.62 -3.83 8.09
C GLU A 59 40.53 -3.25 7.16
N GLU A 60 40.87 -2.82 5.94
CA GLU A 60 39.91 -2.24 4.99
C GLU A 60 39.07 -3.34 4.32
N ASN A 61 39.63 -4.54 4.15
CA ASN A 61 38.94 -5.71 3.59
C ASN A 61 37.81 -6.27 4.49
N LYS A 62 37.79 -5.93 5.78
CA LYS A 62 36.78 -6.47 6.71
C LYS A 62 35.41 -5.77 6.60
N TYR A 63 35.34 -4.62 5.93
CA TYR A 63 34.10 -3.85 5.76
C TYR A 63 33.45 -4.04 4.38
N GLU A 64 34.13 -4.68 3.40
CA GLU A 64 33.55 -4.91 2.07
C GLU A 64 32.48 -6.03 2.07
N GLU A 65 32.56 -7.01 2.98
CA GLU A 65 31.64 -8.17 3.00
C GLU A 65 30.16 -7.79 3.17
N ASP A 66 29.85 -6.62 3.75
CA ASP A 66 28.47 -6.16 3.97
C ASP A 66 27.98 -5.09 2.98
N THR A 67 28.77 -4.76 1.94
CA THR A 67 28.38 -3.77 0.93
C THR A 67 27.74 -4.44 -0.29
N ILE A 68 26.43 -4.26 -0.46
CA ILE A 68 25.71 -4.73 -1.64
C ILE A 68 25.53 -3.56 -2.61
N GLN A 69 25.91 -3.77 -3.88
CA GLN A 69 25.64 -2.81 -4.94
C GLN A 69 24.12 -2.69 -5.13
N SER A 70 23.58 -1.47 -4.98
CA SER A 70 22.14 -1.27 -5.07
C SER A 70 21.70 -1.39 -6.53
N GLU A 71 20.86 -2.38 -6.82
CA GLU A 71 20.10 -2.37 -8.05
C GLU A 71 19.19 -1.13 -8.10
N GLY A 72 18.91 -0.66 -9.32
CA GLY A 72 17.97 0.44 -9.54
C GLY A 72 16.58 0.11 -8.99
N TYR A 73 15.82 1.13 -8.60
CA TYR A 73 14.43 0.90 -8.19
C TYR A 73 13.58 0.64 -9.44
N ALA A 74 13.17 -0.62 -9.62
CA ALA A 74 12.24 -1.02 -10.67
C ALA A 74 10.80 -0.69 -10.25
N LEU A 75 9.98 -0.29 -11.22
CA LEU A 75 8.54 -0.08 -10.99
C LEU A 75 7.81 -1.43 -10.93
N GLU A 76 6.73 -1.47 -10.15
CA GLU A 76 5.84 -2.62 -10.10
C GLU A 76 5.06 -2.78 -11.42
N SER A 77 4.59 -3.99 -11.71
CA SER A 77 3.75 -4.26 -12.90
C SER A 77 2.29 -3.89 -12.64
N ASP A 78 2.02 -2.59 -12.49
CA ASP A 78 0.67 -2.04 -12.30
C ASP A 78 0.35 -0.89 -13.28
N THR A 79 -0.94 -0.55 -13.39
CA THR A 79 -1.41 0.53 -14.29
C THR A 79 -0.82 1.90 -13.96
N TYR A 80 -0.56 2.20 -12.69
CA TYR A 80 0.07 3.47 -12.25
C TYR A 80 1.53 3.57 -12.72
N SER A 81 2.28 2.48 -12.63
CA SER A 81 3.67 2.37 -13.05
C SER A 81 3.79 2.52 -14.56
N VAL A 82 2.85 1.95 -15.32
CA VAL A 82 2.74 2.17 -16.76
C VAL A 82 2.51 3.64 -17.08
N ALA A 83 1.63 4.33 -16.34
CA ALA A 83 1.40 5.76 -16.51
C ALA A 83 2.64 6.58 -16.19
N ILE A 84 3.34 6.29 -15.10
CA ILE A 84 4.61 6.95 -14.74
C ILE A 84 5.65 6.73 -15.86
N SER A 85 5.80 5.50 -16.34
CA SER A 85 6.75 5.17 -17.40
C SER A 85 6.43 5.88 -18.71
N CYS A 86 5.17 5.84 -19.15
CA CYS A 86 4.71 6.51 -20.35
C CYS A 86 4.89 8.02 -20.25
N LEU A 87 4.51 8.64 -19.13
CA LEU A 87 4.68 10.07 -18.89
C LEU A 87 6.15 10.50 -18.97
N ILE A 88 7.06 9.75 -18.34
CA ILE A 88 8.50 10.06 -18.38
C ILE A 88 9.06 9.90 -19.79
N ARG A 89 8.79 8.75 -20.44
CA ARG A 89 9.32 8.42 -21.76
C ARG A 89 8.76 9.36 -22.83
N ASP A 90 7.45 9.54 -22.91
CA ASP A 90 6.82 10.39 -23.91
C ASP A 90 7.20 11.85 -23.73
N ARG A 91 7.32 12.35 -22.49
CA ARG A 91 7.81 13.71 -22.26
C ARG A 91 9.23 13.91 -22.79
N ARG A 92 10.12 12.92 -22.62
CA ARG A 92 11.46 12.96 -23.22
C ARG A 92 11.41 13.02 -24.75
N TRP A 93 10.65 12.14 -25.40
CA TRP A 93 10.56 12.12 -26.86
C TRP A 93 10.06 13.46 -27.42
N LEU A 94 9.04 14.03 -26.79
CA LEU A 94 8.51 15.35 -27.13
C LEU A 94 9.58 16.44 -27.00
N ASP A 95 10.36 16.42 -25.92
CA ASP A 95 11.42 17.41 -25.71
C ASP A 95 12.59 17.24 -26.69
N VAL A 96 12.96 15.99 -27.05
CA VAL A 96 14.01 15.69 -28.05
C VAL A 96 13.62 16.20 -29.44
N GLY A 97 12.33 16.16 -29.78
CA GLY A 97 11.82 16.50 -31.12
C GLY A 97 11.88 15.34 -32.10
N GLU A 98 12.02 14.11 -31.60
CA GLU A 98 12.08 12.90 -32.41
C GLU A 98 10.72 12.16 -32.36
N GLY A 99 10.20 11.77 -33.54
CA GLY A 99 9.02 10.92 -33.67
C GLY A 99 7.70 11.64 -33.94
N ARG A 100 6.62 10.86 -34.07
CA ARG A 100 5.27 11.35 -34.40
C ARG A 100 4.57 11.88 -33.14
N TYR A 101 4.48 13.20 -32.99
CA TYR A 101 3.85 13.88 -31.85
C TYR A 101 2.44 13.35 -31.52
N VAL A 102 1.58 13.23 -32.53
CA VAL A 102 0.18 12.79 -32.36
C VAL A 102 0.10 11.41 -31.71
N LEU A 103 0.95 10.47 -32.13
CA LEU A 103 0.96 9.11 -31.58
C LEU A 103 1.35 9.10 -30.10
N ARG A 104 2.31 9.96 -29.71
CA ARG A 104 2.79 10.07 -28.32
C ARG A 104 1.73 10.66 -27.40
N TYR A 105 1.07 11.74 -27.84
CA TYR A 105 -0.05 12.32 -27.09
C TYR A 105 -1.23 11.35 -26.99
N ALA A 106 -1.59 10.68 -28.07
CA ALA A 106 -2.66 9.67 -28.05
C ALA A 106 -2.32 8.54 -27.07
N ARG A 107 -1.08 8.02 -27.09
CA ARG A 107 -0.62 6.99 -26.14
C ARG A 107 -0.72 7.45 -24.69
N THR A 108 -0.16 8.62 -24.37
CA THR A 108 -0.23 9.18 -23.02
C THR A 108 -1.69 9.39 -22.58
N CYS A 109 -2.55 9.91 -23.46
CA CYS A 109 -3.96 10.12 -23.18
C CYS A 109 -4.70 8.79 -22.89
N LEU A 110 -4.47 7.74 -23.69
CA LEU A 110 -5.06 6.42 -23.48
C LEU A 110 -4.64 5.80 -22.14
N ILE A 111 -3.36 5.92 -21.77
CA ILE A 111 -2.87 5.40 -20.48
C ILE A 111 -3.43 6.20 -19.30
N LEU A 112 -3.54 7.52 -19.41
CA LEU A 112 -4.19 8.34 -18.39
C LEU A 112 -5.69 8.02 -18.26
N LEU A 113 -6.36 7.75 -19.38
CA LEU A 113 -7.75 7.28 -19.38
C LEU A 113 -7.87 5.93 -18.68
N LEU A 114 -6.95 5.00 -18.94
CA LEU A 114 -6.91 3.70 -18.27
C LEU A 114 -6.72 3.85 -16.76
N VAL A 115 -5.78 4.66 -16.30
CA VAL A 115 -5.59 4.90 -14.85
C VAL A 115 -6.82 5.58 -14.23
N SER A 116 -7.43 6.53 -14.93
CA SER A 116 -8.65 7.19 -14.47
C SER A 116 -9.82 6.20 -14.36
N LEU A 117 -9.94 5.28 -15.32
CA LEU A 117 -10.91 4.19 -15.29
C LEU A 117 -10.65 3.24 -14.11
N THR A 118 -9.40 2.79 -13.92
CA THR A 118 -9.01 1.93 -12.79
C THR A 118 -9.39 2.57 -11.46
N MET A 119 -9.01 3.83 -11.25
CA MET A 119 -9.29 4.55 -10.01
C MET A 119 -10.80 4.80 -9.84
N GLY A 120 -11.49 5.16 -10.91
CA GLY A 120 -12.95 5.31 -10.90
C GLY A 120 -13.67 4.02 -10.53
N LEU A 121 -13.23 2.88 -11.06
CA LEU A 121 -13.78 1.57 -10.70
C LEU A 121 -13.47 1.18 -9.26
N GLN A 122 -12.25 1.43 -8.76
CA GLN A 122 -11.91 1.17 -7.35
C GLN A 122 -12.77 2.00 -6.40
N ILE A 123 -12.91 3.30 -6.66
CA ILE A 123 -13.75 4.19 -5.84
C ILE A 123 -15.21 3.77 -5.92
N TRP A 124 -15.71 3.49 -7.13
CA TRP A 124 -17.08 3.05 -7.33
C TRP A 124 -17.36 1.76 -6.57
N LEU A 125 -16.51 0.73 -6.70
CA LEU A 125 -16.64 -0.52 -5.95
C LEU A 125 -16.61 -0.28 -4.44
N ALA A 126 -15.66 0.51 -3.94
CA ALA A 126 -15.56 0.82 -2.51
C ALA A 126 -16.84 1.49 -1.96
N VAL A 127 -17.40 2.46 -2.71
CA VAL A 127 -18.65 3.13 -2.33
C VAL A 127 -19.84 2.17 -2.37
N ASN A 128 -19.91 1.27 -3.36
CA ASN A 128 -20.98 0.27 -3.42
C ASN A 128 -20.89 -0.74 -2.27
N VAL A 129 -19.68 -1.16 -1.90
CA VAL A 129 -19.46 -2.02 -0.73
C VAL A 129 -19.95 -1.33 0.54
N ASP A 130 -19.60 -0.06 0.75
CA ASP A 130 -20.06 0.69 1.93
C ASP A 130 -21.58 0.88 1.94
N THR A 131 -22.16 1.31 0.81
CA THR A 131 -23.57 1.70 0.71
C THR A 131 -24.50 0.50 0.73
N TYR A 132 -24.18 -0.58 0.01
CA TYR A 132 -25.10 -1.69 -0.17
C TYR A 132 -24.79 -2.88 0.72
N LEU A 133 -23.51 -3.22 0.89
CA LEU A 133 -23.12 -4.40 1.66
C LEU A 133 -23.00 -4.03 3.14
N CYS A 134 -22.16 -3.05 3.46
CA CYS A 134 -21.88 -2.69 4.85
C CYS A 134 -23.09 -2.07 5.56
N ALA A 135 -23.86 -1.22 4.89
CA ALA A 135 -25.06 -0.64 5.52
C ALA A 135 -26.09 -1.72 5.91
N HIS A 136 -26.29 -2.72 5.04
CA HIS A 136 -27.22 -3.82 5.28
C HIS A 136 -26.73 -4.70 6.43
N THR A 137 -25.49 -5.19 6.38
CA THR A 137 -24.94 -6.08 7.41
C THR A 137 -24.85 -5.38 8.78
N VAL A 138 -24.55 -4.08 8.79
CA VAL A 138 -24.57 -3.29 10.03
C VAL A 138 -25.97 -3.19 10.63
N TYR A 139 -27.00 -3.01 9.79
CA TYR A 139 -28.39 -2.99 10.25
C TYR A 139 -28.79 -4.34 10.87
N ASP A 140 -28.48 -5.46 10.20
CA ASP A 140 -28.82 -6.81 10.68
C ASP A 140 -28.15 -7.13 12.01
N VAL A 141 -26.84 -6.84 12.14
CA VAL A 141 -26.09 -7.03 13.39
C VAL A 141 -26.68 -6.19 14.52
N ARG A 142 -27.10 -4.96 14.24
CA ARG A 142 -27.69 -4.06 15.24
C ARG A 142 -29.06 -4.52 15.69
N ASP A 143 -29.91 -4.98 14.77
CA ASP A 143 -31.23 -5.52 15.09
C ASP A 143 -31.12 -6.80 15.92
N ALA A 144 -30.21 -7.71 15.56
CA ALA A 144 -29.92 -8.92 16.33
C ALA A 144 -29.45 -8.57 17.76
N TYR A 145 -28.51 -7.63 17.89
CA TYR A 145 -28.00 -7.20 19.19
C TYR A 145 -29.06 -6.46 20.03
N ASP A 146 -29.89 -5.61 19.41
CA ASP A 146 -30.99 -4.89 20.10
C ASP A 146 -32.02 -5.87 20.69
N LYS A 147 -32.41 -6.90 19.92
CA LYS A 147 -33.31 -7.96 20.40
C LYS A 147 -32.68 -8.76 21.54
N PHE A 148 -31.41 -9.11 21.42
CA PHE A 148 -30.65 -9.79 22.47
C PHE A 148 -30.63 -8.96 23.76
N GLU A 149 -30.22 -7.69 23.70
CA GLU A 149 -30.15 -6.82 24.89
C GLU A 149 -31.53 -6.58 25.51
N ALA A 150 -32.58 -6.39 24.72
CA ALA A 150 -33.93 -6.19 25.24
C ALA A 150 -34.39 -7.36 26.13
N HIS A 151 -34.04 -8.58 25.75
CA HIS A 151 -34.38 -9.80 26.49
C HIS A 151 -33.45 -10.02 27.69
N MET A 152 -32.13 -9.98 27.46
CA MET A 152 -31.11 -10.30 28.48
C MET A 152 -31.10 -9.33 29.67
N TYR A 153 -31.60 -8.11 29.48
CA TYR A 153 -31.69 -7.09 30.54
C TYR A 153 -33.10 -6.96 31.14
N SER A 154 -34.05 -7.86 30.80
CA SER A 154 -35.44 -7.82 31.30
C SER A 154 -36.12 -6.45 31.12
N GLY A 155 -35.87 -5.79 29.98
CA GLY A 155 -36.38 -4.44 29.72
C GLY A 155 -35.68 -3.29 30.46
N HIS A 156 -34.63 -3.54 31.25
CA HIS A 156 -33.76 -2.49 31.81
C HIS A 156 -32.79 -1.98 30.75
N VAL A 157 -33.33 -1.30 29.75
CA VAL A 157 -32.61 -0.76 28.61
C VAL A 157 -32.79 0.76 28.49
N THR A 158 -31.76 1.47 28.06
CA THR A 158 -31.81 2.88 27.70
C THR A 158 -31.85 3.01 26.18
N THR A 159 -32.74 3.87 25.67
CA THR A 159 -32.79 4.16 24.23
C THR A 159 -31.76 5.24 23.89
N MET A 160 -30.85 4.94 22.97
CA MET A 160 -29.88 5.91 22.47
C MET A 160 -30.57 7.00 21.65
N ALA A 161 -30.33 8.27 22.00
CA ALA A 161 -30.97 9.41 21.33
C ALA A 161 -30.59 9.54 19.84
N SER A 162 -29.43 9.04 19.42
CA SER A 162 -28.92 9.16 18.05
C SER A 162 -29.45 8.08 17.10
N THR A 163 -29.56 6.83 17.57
CA THR A 163 -29.92 5.67 16.73
C THR A 163 -31.31 5.11 17.01
N GLY A 164 -31.87 5.39 18.20
CA GLY A 164 -33.11 4.76 18.66
C GLY A 164 -32.94 3.32 19.15
N GLU A 165 -31.71 2.79 19.15
CA GLU A 165 -31.39 1.45 19.61
C GLU A 165 -31.44 1.37 21.14
N ARG A 166 -31.88 0.23 21.67
CA ARG A 166 -31.96 -0.06 23.10
C ARG A 166 -30.65 -0.68 23.56
N ARG A 167 -30.09 -0.18 24.65
CA ARG A 167 -28.83 -0.63 25.24
C ARG A 167 -29.02 -1.03 26.69
N GLY A 168 -28.48 -2.15 27.12
CA GLY A 168 -28.65 -2.64 28.48
C GLY A 168 -28.10 -1.67 29.53
N VAL A 169 -28.70 -1.61 30.73
CA VAL A 169 -28.12 -0.88 31.87
C VAL A 169 -27.16 -1.79 32.64
N SER A 170 -25.95 -1.31 32.91
CA SER A 170 -24.93 -2.09 33.63
C SER A 170 -25.44 -2.59 34.98
N GLY A 171 -25.20 -3.87 35.29
CA GLY A 171 -25.66 -4.53 36.52
C GLY A 171 -27.00 -5.26 36.41
N HIS A 172 -27.74 -5.11 35.31
CA HIS A 172 -29.01 -5.80 35.06
C HIS A 172 -28.90 -6.97 34.05
N PHE A 173 -27.69 -7.31 33.61
CA PHE A 173 -27.48 -8.44 32.72
C PHE A 173 -27.75 -9.76 33.46
N ASN A 174 -28.63 -10.60 32.92
CA ASN A 174 -29.00 -11.87 33.53
C ASN A 174 -28.80 -13.03 32.54
N THR A 175 -27.72 -13.79 32.72
CA THR A 175 -27.35 -14.94 31.87
C THR A 175 -28.41 -16.04 31.85
N SER A 176 -29.18 -16.23 32.93
CA SER A 176 -30.23 -17.27 33.00
C SER A 176 -31.41 -17.01 32.06
N LEU A 177 -31.57 -15.79 31.55
CA LEU A 177 -32.61 -15.48 30.58
C LEU A 177 -32.27 -16.00 29.18
N PHE A 178 -31.00 -16.33 28.93
CA PHE A 178 -30.56 -16.83 27.64
C PHE A 178 -31.33 -18.09 27.23
N ASP A 179 -31.57 -19.02 28.15
CA ASP A 179 -32.32 -20.26 27.86
C ASP A 179 -33.73 -19.98 27.32
N SER A 180 -34.36 -18.90 27.79
CA SER A 180 -35.70 -18.47 27.37
C SER A 180 -35.72 -17.56 26.13
N LEU A 181 -34.55 -17.19 25.60
CA LEU A 181 -34.45 -16.41 24.38
C LEU A 181 -34.89 -17.26 23.18
N ASP A 182 -35.56 -16.63 22.22
CA ASP A 182 -35.97 -17.28 20.98
C ASP A 182 -34.74 -17.79 20.20
N GLU A 183 -34.83 -19.00 19.66
CA GLU A 183 -33.68 -19.67 19.00
C GLU A 183 -33.16 -18.88 17.81
N ASP A 184 -34.04 -18.27 17.00
CA ASP A 184 -33.61 -17.47 15.84
C ASP A 184 -32.79 -16.23 16.27
N VAL A 185 -33.12 -15.66 17.44
CA VAL A 185 -32.37 -14.53 18.02
C VAL A 185 -31.06 -14.99 18.64
N LYS A 186 -31.02 -16.17 19.29
CA LYS A 186 -29.77 -16.78 19.77
C LYS A 186 -28.81 -16.99 18.62
N ASP A 187 -29.26 -17.65 17.55
CA ASP A 187 -28.47 -17.92 16.37
C ASP A 187 -27.93 -16.63 15.75
N SER A 188 -28.80 -15.64 15.54
CA SER A 188 -28.41 -14.37 14.92
C SER A 188 -27.41 -13.58 15.78
N ALA A 189 -27.59 -13.55 17.10
CA ALA A 189 -26.70 -12.83 18.01
C ALA A 189 -25.35 -13.56 18.20
N CYS A 190 -25.37 -14.89 18.32
CA CYS A 190 -24.17 -15.68 18.55
C CYS A 190 -23.27 -15.78 17.30
N ARG A 191 -23.83 -15.59 16.10
CA ARG A 191 -23.02 -15.52 14.86
C ARG A 191 -22.44 -14.14 14.56
N ILE A 192 -22.70 -13.12 15.40
CA ILE A 192 -22.04 -11.82 15.27
C ILE A 192 -20.53 -12.03 15.38
N THR A 193 -19.77 -11.59 14.38
CA THR A 193 -18.32 -11.86 14.32
C THR A 193 -17.53 -11.29 15.52
N LEU A 194 -18.03 -10.24 16.17
CA LEU A 194 -17.43 -9.66 17.39
C LEU A 194 -17.52 -10.59 18.62
N THR A 195 -18.36 -11.62 18.60
CA THR A 195 -18.47 -12.64 19.66
C THR A 195 -17.22 -13.51 19.71
N GLU A 196 -16.55 -13.72 18.57
CA GLU A 196 -15.35 -14.55 18.42
C GLU A 196 -14.13 -13.72 17.97
N PRO A 197 -13.53 -12.91 18.88
CA PRO A 197 -12.40 -12.05 18.54
C PRO A 197 -11.17 -12.84 18.06
N GLN A 198 -11.07 -14.12 18.44
CA GLN A 198 -9.98 -15.01 18.02
C GLN A 198 -9.99 -15.28 16.51
N LEU A 199 -11.18 -15.27 15.88
CA LEU A 199 -11.31 -15.41 14.44
C LEU A 199 -11.24 -14.06 13.72
N LEU A 200 -11.88 -13.03 14.27
CA LEU A 200 -11.93 -11.71 13.64
C LEU A 200 -10.56 -11.01 13.59
N ALA A 201 -9.79 -11.08 14.69
CA ALA A 201 -8.53 -10.34 14.81
C ALA A 201 -7.49 -10.75 13.75
N PRO A 202 -7.25 -12.05 13.48
CA PRO A 202 -6.39 -12.47 12.37
C PRO A 202 -6.86 -11.98 11.00
N VAL A 203 -8.16 -12.01 10.71
CA VAL A 203 -8.69 -11.54 9.40
C VAL A 203 -8.48 -10.03 9.25
N LEU A 204 -8.80 -9.24 10.27
CA LEU A 204 -8.54 -7.79 10.27
C LEU A 204 -7.05 -7.47 10.17
N PHE A 205 -6.20 -8.24 10.84
CA PHE A 205 -4.74 -8.10 10.77
C PHE A 205 -4.22 -8.36 9.35
N ILE A 206 -4.64 -9.47 8.72
CA ILE A 206 -4.28 -9.81 7.34
C ILE A 206 -4.78 -8.72 6.39
N TRP A 207 -6.02 -8.28 6.54
CA TRP A 207 -6.58 -7.18 5.75
C TRP A 207 -5.74 -5.90 5.88
N CYS A 208 -5.39 -5.51 7.11
CA CYS A 208 -4.57 -4.33 7.35
C CYS A 208 -3.17 -4.46 6.74
N MET A 209 -2.53 -5.62 6.89
CA MET A 209 -1.24 -5.92 6.27
C MET A 209 -1.29 -5.80 4.74
N THR A 210 -2.34 -6.30 4.09
CA THR A 210 -2.53 -6.20 2.64
C THR A 210 -2.61 -4.74 2.19
N VAL A 211 -3.39 -3.90 2.89
CA VAL A 211 -3.49 -2.47 2.54
C VAL A 211 -2.19 -1.72 2.84
N LEU A 212 -1.53 -2.00 3.96
CA LEU A 212 -0.25 -1.39 4.32
C LEU A 212 0.87 -1.76 3.36
N ALA A 213 0.86 -2.98 2.81
CA ALA A 213 1.79 -3.40 1.77
C ALA A 213 1.63 -2.56 0.51
N ASP A 214 0.41 -2.34 0.02
CA ASP A 214 0.16 -1.50 -1.16
C ASP A 214 0.51 -0.02 -0.89
N LEU A 215 0.19 0.49 0.31
CA LEU A 215 0.62 1.83 0.74
C LEU A 215 2.14 1.95 0.74
N ARG A 216 2.87 0.96 1.28
CA ARG A 216 4.35 0.96 1.28
C ARG A 216 4.89 1.04 -0.14
N THR A 217 4.37 0.26 -1.08
CA THR A 217 4.78 0.35 -2.50
C THR A 217 4.52 1.75 -3.05
N THR A 218 3.33 2.31 -2.79
CA THR A 218 2.95 3.66 -3.22
C THR A 218 3.89 4.73 -2.66
N PHE A 219 4.28 4.63 -1.38
CA PHE A 219 5.27 5.53 -0.78
C PHE A 219 6.69 5.30 -1.31
N GLY A 220 7.03 4.07 -1.69
CA GLY A 220 8.26 3.75 -2.41
C GLY A 220 8.37 4.54 -3.71
N ILE A 221 7.27 4.65 -4.47
CA ILE A 221 7.19 5.49 -5.67
C ILE A 221 7.41 6.97 -5.30
N VAL A 222 6.72 7.51 -4.29
CA VAL A 222 6.95 8.91 -3.87
C VAL A 222 8.42 9.14 -3.53
N PHE A 223 8.99 8.26 -2.71
CA PHE A 223 10.35 8.40 -2.26
C PHE A 223 11.34 8.34 -3.43
N HIS A 224 11.30 7.27 -4.22
CA HIS A 224 12.26 7.06 -5.30
C HIS A 224 12.03 8.00 -6.48
N VAL A 225 10.79 8.18 -6.93
CA VAL A 225 10.45 8.96 -8.13
C VAL A 225 10.40 10.46 -7.82
N VAL A 226 9.76 10.88 -6.74
CA VAL A 226 9.54 12.32 -6.47
C VAL A 226 10.69 12.92 -5.66
N LEU A 227 11.12 12.25 -4.59
CA LEU A 227 12.10 12.79 -3.65
C LEU A 227 13.55 12.53 -4.07
N CYS A 228 13.90 11.30 -4.49
CA CYS A 228 15.28 10.93 -4.78
C CYS A 228 15.74 11.33 -6.19
N THR A 229 14.87 11.35 -7.20
CA THR A 229 15.31 11.80 -8.54
C THR A 229 15.74 13.26 -8.50
N ARG A 230 16.80 13.61 -9.24
CA ARG A 230 17.24 15.00 -9.32
C ARG A 230 16.19 15.87 -10.02
N THR A 231 15.88 17.05 -9.48
CA THR A 231 14.98 17.99 -10.15
C THR A 231 15.74 18.83 -11.18
N LEU A 232 15.30 18.82 -12.44
CA LEU A 232 15.81 19.71 -13.48
C LEU A 232 15.11 21.08 -13.35
N ARG A 233 15.89 22.14 -13.03
CA ARG A 233 15.38 23.52 -12.87
C ARG A 233 15.11 24.21 -14.21
N VAL A 234 15.99 23.99 -15.20
CA VAL A 234 15.94 24.65 -16.50
C VAL A 234 16.41 23.64 -17.56
N GLY A 235 15.57 23.37 -18.56
CA GLY A 235 15.86 22.42 -19.64
C GLY A 235 14.83 21.30 -19.76
N GLY A 236 14.53 20.91 -21.00
CA GLY A 236 13.66 19.76 -21.29
C GLY A 236 14.27 18.44 -20.80
N MET A 237 13.46 17.39 -20.79
CA MET A 237 13.76 16.04 -20.32
C MET A 237 14.86 15.31 -21.14
N LYS A 238 15.52 15.97 -22.11
CA LYS A 238 16.57 15.38 -22.96
C LYS A 238 17.69 14.69 -22.16
N ARG A 239 18.10 15.31 -21.04
CA ARG A 239 19.14 14.78 -20.12
C ARG A 239 18.60 13.96 -18.95
N GLY A 240 17.27 13.83 -18.84
CA GLY A 240 16.62 13.18 -17.69
C GLY A 240 16.71 11.65 -17.70
N LEU A 241 16.97 11.06 -18.86
CA LEU A 241 16.94 9.62 -19.06
C LEU A 241 18.20 9.17 -19.80
N ASN A 242 18.88 8.14 -19.31
CA ASN A 242 20.04 7.54 -19.97
C ASN A 242 19.60 6.24 -20.67
N MET A 243 19.72 6.19 -22.00
CA MET A 243 19.37 5.02 -22.84
C MET A 243 20.61 4.21 -23.26
N LYS A 244 21.83 4.74 -23.04
CA LYS A 244 23.08 4.17 -23.57
C LYS A 244 23.97 3.60 -22.47
N ASN A 245 23.38 3.18 -21.34
CA ASN A 245 24.23 2.77 -20.23
C ASN A 245 24.84 1.39 -20.53
N LYS A 246 26.15 1.26 -20.28
CA LYS A 246 26.97 0.05 -20.50
C LYS A 246 26.47 -1.18 -19.71
N PHE A 247 25.50 -0.98 -18.84
CA PHE A 247 24.90 -1.96 -17.94
C PHE A 247 23.61 -2.61 -18.47
N CYS A 248 23.10 -2.15 -19.62
CA CYS A 248 21.85 -2.65 -20.18
C CYS A 248 22.14 -3.62 -21.33
N ASN A 249 21.84 -4.91 -21.13
CA ASN A 249 21.97 -5.93 -22.18
C ASN A 249 20.82 -5.89 -23.20
N PHE A 250 19.73 -5.16 -22.89
CA PHE A 250 18.52 -5.11 -23.72
C PHE A 250 18.17 -3.67 -24.13
N ASP A 251 17.78 -3.49 -25.39
CA ASP A 251 17.40 -2.21 -26.03
C ASP A 251 16.20 -1.46 -25.38
N HIS A 252 15.63 -1.99 -24.30
CA HIS A 252 14.43 -1.46 -23.66
C HIS A 252 14.64 -0.92 -22.25
N GLU A 253 15.85 -1.09 -21.71
CA GLU A 253 16.20 -0.59 -20.40
C GLU A 253 16.54 0.91 -20.47
N ALA A 254 15.94 1.67 -19.56
CA ALA A 254 16.15 3.10 -19.46
C ALA A 254 16.29 3.49 -18.00
N ILE A 255 17.36 4.24 -17.70
CA ILE A 255 17.63 4.70 -16.34
C ILE A 255 17.20 6.16 -16.22
N VAL A 256 16.30 6.44 -15.28
CA VAL A 256 15.82 7.79 -14.97
C VAL A 256 16.82 8.46 -14.02
N CYS A 257 17.55 9.45 -14.53
CA CYS A 257 18.52 10.22 -13.77
C CYS A 257 17.90 11.46 -13.11
N ALA A 258 16.99 12.12 -13.82
CA ALA A 258 16.40 13.38 -13.39
C ALA A 258 15.01 13.60 -13.97
N LEU A 259 14.15 14.31 -13.23
CA LEU A 259 12.79 14.66 -13.63
C LEU A 259 12.57 16.17 -13.54
N THR A 260 11.71 16.70 -14.40
CA THR A 260 11.27 18.10 -14.31
C THR A 260 10.32 18.29 -13.14
N PHE A 261 10.29 19.49 -12.56
CA PHE A 261 9.39 19.80 -11.43
C PHE A 261 7.92 19.57 -11.77
N GLY A 262 7.48 19.99 -12.97
CA GLY A 262 6.11 19.78 -13.43
C GLY A 262 5.72 18.31 -13.51
N LEU A 263 6.62 17.43 -13.98
CA LEU A 263 6.31 16.00 -14.06
C LEU A 263 6.21 15.36 -12.67
N LYS A 264 7.09 15.74 -11.74
CA LYS A 264 7.01 15.31 -10.34
C LYS A 264 5.67 15.71 -9.71
N TYR A 265 5.24 16.95 -9.94
CA TYR A 265 3.96 17.45 -9.47
C TYR A 265 2.78 16.65 -10.04
N ILE A 266 2.79 16.38 -11.35
CA ILE A 266 1.75 15.56 -12.02
C ILE A 266 1.70 14.15 -11.43
N ILE A 267 2.85 13.47 -11.32
CA ILE A 267 2.91 12.11 -10.76
C ILE A 267 2.37 12.11 -9.32
N LEU A 268 2.80 13.05 -8.49
CA LEU A 268 2.38 13.14 -7.10
C LEU A 268 0.88 13.41 -6.97
N THR A 269 0.35 14.40 -7.71
CA THR A 269 -1.02 14.89 -7.52
C THR A 269 -2.07 14.08 -8.25
N LEU A 270 -1.79 13.61 -9.48
CA LEU A 270 -2.77 12.88 -10.29
C LEU A 270 -2.69 11.37 -10.11
N LEU A 271 -1.54 10.82 -9.69
CA LEU A 271 -1.37 9.37 -9.57
C LEU A 271 -1.23 8.95 -8.11
N THR A 272 -0.27 9.52 -7.38
CA THR A 272 0.08 8.99 -6.07
C THR A 272 -0.90 9.38 -4.96
N ILE A 273 -1.25 10.66 -4.83
CA ILE A 273 -2.16 11.13 -3.77
C ILE A 273 -3.52 10.42 -3.85
N PRO A 274 -4.18 10.32 -5.03
CA PRO A 274 -5.44 9.61 -5.13
C PRO A 274 -5.33 8.14 -4.73
N ARG A 275 -4.26 7.42 -5.16
CA ARG A 275 -4.03 6.02 -4.75
C ARG A 275 -3.89 5.86 -3.24
N VAL A 276 -3.18 6.77 -2.60
CA VAL A 276 -3.05 6.79 -1.13
C VAL A 276 -4.42 7.00 -0.47
N VAL A 277 -5.21 7.94 -0.97
CA VAL A 277 -6.55 8.23 -0.44
C VAL A 277 -7.47 7.02 -0.61
N THR A 278 -7.47 6.37 -1.78
CA THR A 278 -8.30 5.17 -2.01
C THR A 278 -7.90 4.01 -1.12
N ASN A 279 -6.60 3.79 -0.87
CA ASN A 279 -6.13 2.73 0.02
C ASN A 279 -6.54 2.98 1.48
N VAL A 280 -6.39 4.21 1.97
CA VAL A 280 -6.82 4.56 3.33
C VAL A 280 -8.35 4.43 3.47
N PHE A 281 -9.10 4.85 2.45
CA PHE A 281 -10.55 4.69 2.42
C PHE A 281 -10.97 3.21 2.45
N LEU A 282 -10.32 2.37 1.63
CA LEU A 282 -10.55 0.92 1.62
C LEU A 282 -10.19 0.27 2.96
N LEU A 283 -9.11 0.69 3.63
CA LEU A 283 -8.77 0.16 4.96
C LEU A 283 -9.94 0.35 5.94
N VAL A 284 -10.50 1.56 5.99
CA VAL A 284 -11.59 1.91 6.91
C VAL A 284 -12.88 1.17 6.58
N ILE A 285 -13.30 1.19 5.30
CA ILE A 285 -14.52 0.49 4.86
C ILE A 285 -14.37 -1.02 5.03
N GLY A 286 -13.21 -1.58 4.64
CA GLY A 286 -12.96 -3.00 4.73
C GLY A 286 -12.98 -3.49 6.18
N SER A 287 -12.36 -2.75 7.11
CA SER A 287 -12.47 -3.07 8.53
C SER A 287 -13.93 -3.04 9.02
N ARG A 288 -14.71 -2.02 8.63
CA ARG A 288 -16.13 -1.90 9.02
C ARG A 288 -16.96 -3.05 8.48
N TRP A 289 -16.83 -3.35 7.20
CA TRP A 289 -17.57 -4.41 6.54
C TRP A 289 -17.25 -5.78 7.17
N LEU A 290 -15.96 -6.10 7.36
CA LEU A 290 -15.53 -7.34 8.01
C LEU A 290 -16.13 -7.50 9.42
N THR A 291 -16.07 -6.44 10.25
CA THR A 291 -16.64 -6.50 11.61
C THR A 291 -18.16 -6.56 11.66
N SER A 292 -18.85 -6.16 10.60
CA SER A 292 -20.32 -6.20 10.51
C SER A 292 -20.88 -7.50 9.96
N THR A 293 -20.04 -8.48 9.64
CA THR A 293 -20.51 -9.74 9.06
C THR A 293 -21.15 -10.62 10.15
N THR A 294 -22.23 -11.32 9.81
CA THR A 294 -23.00 -12.20 10.71
C THR A 294 -22.67 -13.68 10.53
N ASP A 295 -21.67 -14.02 9.73
CA ASP A 295 -21.24 -15.39 9.50
C ASP A 295 -19.71 -15.44 9.35
N PHE A 296 -19.09 -16.35 10.08
CA PHE A 296 -17.65 -16.57 10.09
C PHE A 296 -17.09 -16.94 8.71
N GLN A 297 -17.81 -17.73 7.92
CA GLN A 297 -17.40 -18.09 6.56
C GLN A 297 -17.42 -16.86 5.65
N GLU A 298 -18.46 -16.03 5.79
CA GLU A 298 -18.60 -14.81 5.00
C GLU A 298 -17.49 -13.79 5.31
N VAL A 299 -17.00 -13.70 6.54
CA VAL A 299 -15.89 -12.80 6.91
C VAL A 299 -14.65 -13.06 6.05
N ILE A 300 -14.30 -14.33 5.84
CA ILE A 300 -13.14 -14.72 5.04
C ILE A 300 -13.39 -14.38 3.56
N ILE A 301 -14.57 -14.71 3.04
CA ILE A 301 -14.95 -14.45 1.64
C ILE A 301 -14.98 -12.93 1.36
N ASN A 302 -15.54 -12.14 2.28
CA ASN A 302 -15.58 -10.68 2.21
C ASN A 302 -14.16 -10.09 2.24
N GLY A 303 -13.26 -10.66 3.05
CA GLY A 303 -11.84 -10.30 3.06
C GLY A 303 -11.14 -10.54 1.72
N CYS A 304 -11.39 -11.70 1.09
CA CYS A 304 -10.89 -11.99 -0.25
C CYS A 304 -11.46 -11.03 -1.32
N ALA A 305 -12.77 -10.73 -1.25
CA ALA A 305 -13.42 -9.79 -2.17
C ALA A 305 -12.84 -8.38 -2.07
N LEU A 306 -12.51 -7.91 -0.86
CA LEU A 306 -11.80 -6.64 -0.65
C LEU A 306 -10.40 -6.66 -1.25
N GLY A 307 -9.68 -7.79 -1.16
CA GLY A 307 -8.38 -7.98 -1.81
C GLY A 307 -8.45 -7.82 -3.33
N PHE A 308 -9.50 -8.34 -3.96
CA PHE A 308 -9.74 -8.16 -5.40
C PHE A 308 -9.87 -6.68 -5.80
N ILE A 309 -10.50 -5.84 -4.98
CA ILE A 309 -10.63 -4.39 -5.26
C ILE A 309 -9.25 -3.71 -5.26
N LEU A 310 -8.36 -4.08 -4.34
CA LEU A 310 -6.97 -3.58 -4.32
C LEU A 310 -6.18 -4.03 -5.56
N ASP A 311 -6.32 -5.29 -5.95
CA ASP A 311 -5.61 -5.88 -7.09
C ASP A 311 -6.17 -5.47 -8.47
N LEU A 312 -7.25 -4.69 -8.53
CA LEU A 312 -7.81 -4.18 -9.79
C LEU A 312 -6.77 -3.47 -10.67
N THR A 313 -5.78 -2.83 -10.03
CA THR A 313 -4.68 -2.12 -10.71
C THR A 313 -3.75 -3.06 -11.48
N LYS A 314 -3.56 -4.29 -10.99
CA LYS A 314 -2.77 -5.36 -11.61
C LYS A 314 -3.61 -6.13 -12.63
N ILE A 315 -4.90 -6.31 -12.36
CA ILE A 315 -5.83 -6.94 -13.32
C ILE A 315 -5.91 -6.09 -14.60
N LEU A 316 -6.16 -4.79 -14.47
CA LEU A 316 -6.24 -3.89 -15.62
C LEU A 316 -4.88 -3.64 -16.29
N PHE A 317 -3.77 -3.92 -15.62
CA PHE A 317 -2.44 -3.90 -16.23
C PHE A 317 -2.31 -4.98 -17.31
N SER A 318 -2.99 -6.12 -17.20
CA SER A 318 -2.98 -7.18 -18.22
C SER A 318 -3.54 -6.74 -19.58
N VAL A 319 -4.38 -5.71 -19.61
CA VAL A 319 -4.96 -5.14 -20.84
C VAL A 319 -3.98 -4.22 -21.56
N VAL A 320 -2.92 -3.76 -20.89
CA VAL A 320 -1.89 -2.90 -21.49
C VAL A 320 -1.12 -3.70 -22.54
N PRO A 321 -0.86 -3.17 -23.75
CA PRO A 321 -0.08 -3.88 -24.76
C PRO A 321 1.30 -4.33 -24.24
N ASP A 322 1.70 -5.56 -24.54
CA ASP A 322 2.97 -6.18 -24.09
C ASP A 322 4.19 -5.28 -24.27
N ARG A 323 4.24 -4.54 -25.38
CA ARG A 323 5.33 -3.59 -25.63
C ARG A 323 5.43 -2.54 -24.51
N ILE A 324 4.31 -1.97 -24.09
CA ILE A 324 4.28 -0.95 -23.03
C ILE A 324 4.58 -1.59 -21.67
N GLN A 325 4.15 -2.83 -21.44
CA GLN A 325 4.51 -3.57 -20.23
C GLN A 325 6.04 -3.76 -20.13
N ARG A 326 6.69 -4.25 -21.20
CA ARG A 326 8.16 -4.40 -21.26
C ARG A 326 8.89 -3.06 -21.14
N GLU A 327 8.37 -2.01 -21.78
CA GLU A 327 8.88 -0.64 -21.63
C GLU A 327 8.77 -0.16 -20.16
N THR A 328 7.76 -0.60 -19.42
CA THR A 328 7.60 -0.24 -17.99
C THR A 328 8.56 -1.02 -17.10
N GLN A 329 8.69 -2.33 -17.34
CA GLN A 329 9.62 -3.20 -16.60
C GLN A 329 11.09 -2.84 -16.83
N GLY A 330 11.45 -2.35 -18.02
CA GLY A 330 12.79 -1.84 -18.31
C GLY A 330 13.09 -0.45 -17.77
N LEU A 331 12.12 0.25 -17.17
CA LEU A 331 12.36 1.57 -16.59
C LEU A 331 12.86 1.44 -15.15
N MET A 332 14.11 1.85 -14.91
CA MET A 332 14.72 1.83 -13.58
C MET A 332 15.03 3.25 -13.11
N PHE A 333 14.87 3.50 -11.81
CA PHE A 333 15.29 4.75 -11.18
C PHE A 333 16.67 4.59 -10.56
N ILE A 334 17.51 5.63 -10.72
CA ILE A 334 18.83 5.65 -10.07
C ILE A 334 18.66 5.46 -8.56
N PRO A 335 19.40 4.52 -7.95
CA PRO A 335 19.34 4.34 -6.51
C PRO A 335 19.89 5.59 -5.81
N TYR A 336 19.26 5.99 -4.71
CA TYR A 336 19.70 7.16 -3.94
C TYR A 336 21.16 7.04 -3.45
N ARG A 337 21.63 5.81 -3.22
CA ARG A 337 23.03 5.46 -2.93
C ARG A 337 23.43 4.27 -3.78
N GLU A 338 24.62 4.34 -4.38
CA GLU A 338 25.19 3.30 -5.24
C GLU A 338 25.54 2.03 -4.46
N THR A 339 26.07 2.20 -3.25
CA THR A 339 26.30 1.13 -2.28
C THR A 339 25.30 1.23 -1.13
N ARG A 340 24.62 0.13 -0.82
CA ARG A 340 23.83 0.00 0.40
C ARG A 340 24.63 -0.82 1.40
N VAL A 341 25.05 -0.15 2.48
CA VAL A 341 25.41 -0.85 3.72
C VAL A 341 24.13 -1.39 4.37
N PHE A 342 24.20 -2.59 4.92
CA PHE A 342 23.09 -3.16 5.67
C PHE A 342 22.70 -2.21 6.81
N ASN A 343 21.51 -1.62 6.71
CA ASN A 343 21.01 -0.66 7.69
C ASN A 343 19.84 -1.29 8.45
N TYR A 344 20.08 -1.66 9.71
CA TYR A 344 19.08 -2.18 10.64
C TYR A 344 17.80 -1.34 10.65
N ALA A 345 17.89 -0.02 10.49
CA ALA A 345 16.74 0.88 10.44
C ALA A 345 15.80 0.60 9.26
N THR A 346 16.33 0.23 8.09
CA THR A 346 15.50 -0.06 6.90
C THR A 346 14.81 -1.42 7.05
N SER A 347 15.50 -2.41 7.63
CA SER A 347 14.93 -3.70 7.97
C SER A 347 13.84 -3.56 9.05
N LEU A 348 14.15 -2.84 10.13
CA LEU A 348 13.23 -2.57 11.23
C LEU A 348 11.98 -1.81 10.75
N GLY A 349 12.14 -0.84 9.84
CA GLY A 349 11.00 -0.13 9.23
C GLY A 349 10.11 -1.00 8.35
N THR A 350 10.55 -2.19 7.97
CA THR A 350 9.69 -3.17 7.27
C THR A 350 8.92 -4.02 8.27
N TYR A 351 9.59 -4.46 9.33
CA TYR A 351 8.93 -5.20 10.42
C TYR A 351 8.00 -4.31 11.25
N SER A 352 8.22 -3.00 11.32
CA SER A 352 7.33 -2.07 12.02
C SER A 352 5.91 -2.07 11.46
N LEU A 353 5.72 -2.42 10.18
CA LEU A 353 4.39 -2.54 9.57
C LEU A 353 3.54 -3.64 10.20
N ILE A 354 4.16 -4.72 10.67
CA ILE A 354 3.46 -5.80 11.39
C ILE A 354 2.88 -5.25 12.70
N PHE A 355 3.66 -4.46 13.44
CA PHE A 355 3.18 -3.83 14.68
C PHE A 355 2.11 -2.78 14.41
N VAL A 356 2.22 -2.01 13.33
CA VAL A 356 1.19 -1.04 12.93
C VAL A 356 -0.11 -1.75 12.55
N ALA A 357 -0.04 -2.87 11.82
CA ALA A 357 -1.22 -3.66 11.46
C ALA A 357 -1.89 -4.29 12.69
N LEU A 358 -1.10 -4.87 13.60
CA LEU A 358 -1.60 -5.43 14.84
C LEU A 358 -2.25 -4.36 15.72
N LEU A 359 -1.58 -3.22 15.90
CA LEU A 359 -2.10 -2.09 16.63
C LEU A 359 -3.39 -1.57 16.00
N TRP A 360 -3.46 -1.49 14.68
CA TRP A 360 -4.68 -1.09 13.97
C TRP A 360 -5.82 -2.08 14.20
N ALA A 361 -5.60 -3.38 14.08
CA ALA A 361 -6.62 -4.40 14.29
C ALA A 361 -7.20 -4.32 15.72
N VAL A 362 -6.33 -4.23 16.73
CA VAL A 362 -6.73 -4.07 18.14
C VAL A 362 -7.47 -2.74 18.36
N LEU A 363 -6.89 -1.62 17.89
CA LEU A 363 -7.51 -0.30 18.02
C LEU A 363 -8.87 -0.26 17.34
N TYR A 364 -9.01 -0.90 16.17
CA TYR A 364 -10.27 -0.98 15.46
C TYR A 364 -11.30 -1.76 16.26
N MET A 365 -10.98 -2.99 16.67
CA MET A 365 -11.91 -3.86 17.41
C MET A 365 -12.39 -3.27 18.74
N TYR A 366 -11.54 -2.56 19.48
CA TYR A 366 -11.91 -2.08 20.82
C TYR A 366 -12.33 -0.61 20.87
N VAL A 367 -11.90 0.22 19.92
CA VAL A 367 -12.08 1.69 20.02
C VAL A 367 -12.78 2.27 18.80
N LEU A 368 -12.44 1.84 17.59
CA LEU A 368 -12.95 2.48 16.36
C LEU A 368 -14.16 1.78 15.75
N GLN A 369 -14.52 0.60 16.24
CA GLN A 369 -15.65 -0.14 15.69
C GLN A 369 -16.92 0.68 15.91
N GLY A 370 -17.49 1.17 14.81
CA GLY A 370 -18.75 1.92 14.76
C GLY A 370 -19.92 1.04 14.33
N VAL A 371 -19.75 -0.28 14.40
CA VAL A 371 -20.80 -1.26 14.04
C VAL A 371 -21.77 -1.38 15.21
N LEU A 372 -21.30 -1.75 16.40
CA LEU A 372 -22.10 -1.82 17.62
C LEU A 372 -21.65 -0.74 18.60
N VAL A 373 -22.41 0.35 18.69
CA VAL A 373 -22.13 1.43 19.64
C VAL A 373 -22.31 0.91 21.06
N ASP A 374 -21.31 1.14 21.92
CA ASP A 374 -21.26 0.68 23.32
C ASP A 374 -21.34 -0.85 23.50
N TYR A 375 -20.78 -1.62 22.55
CA TYR A 375 -20.69 -3.07 22.67
C TYR A 375 -19.95 -3.49 23.95
N LYS A 376 -20.60 -4.28 24.80
CA LYS A 376 -20.11 -4.65 26.14
C LYS A 376 -19.39 -5.99 26.21
N TRP A 377 -19.23 -6.68 25.08
CA TRP A 377 -18.68 -8.04 25.03
C TRP A 377 -19.51 -9.07 25.82
N ASP A 378 -20.77 -8.76 26.13
CA ASP A 378 -21.68 -9.60 26.92
C ASP A 378 -22.22 -10.80 26.13
N VAL A 379 -22.30 -10.69 24.80
CA VAL A 379 -22.69 -11.80 23.90
C VAL A 379 -21.68 -12.95 23.96
N SER A 380 -20.38 -12.64 24.02
CA SER A 380 -19.29 -13.65 24.01
C SER A 380 -19.39 -14.62 25.19
N GLU A 381 -19.76 -14.13 26.37
CA GLU A 381 -19.86 -14.94 27.59
C GLU A 381 -20.94 -16.03 27.48
N VAL A 382 -22.09 -15.71 26.89
CA VAL A 382 -23.24 -16.64 26.80
C VAL A 382 -23.23 -17.49 25.52
N CYS A 383 -22.67 -16.97 24.43
CA CYS A 383 -22.69 -17.64 23.13
C CYS A 383 -21.59 -18.70 22.97
N HIS A 384 -20.46 -18.59 23.66
CA HIS A 384 -19.39 -19.59 23.57
C HIS A 384 -19.87 -21.03 23.87
N PRO A 385 -20.60 -21.31 24.97
CA PRO A 385 -21.13 -22.66 25.19
C PRO A 385 -22.20 -23.06 24.15
N TYR A 386 -23.06 -22.13 23.73
CA TYR A 386 -24.11 -22.38 22.74
C TYR A 386 -23.57 -22.83 21.38
N VAL A 387 -22.52 -22.16 20.90
CA VAL A 387 -21.85 -22.49 19.63
C VAL A 387 -21.17 -23.86 19.72
N MET A 388 -20.48 -24.15 20.82
CA MET A 388 -19.85 -25.46 21.03
C MET A 388 -20.85 -26.62 21.01
N ASP A 389 -22.03 -26.45 21.61
CA ASP A 389 -23.05 -27.50 21.66
C ASP A 389 -23.72 -27.72 20.28
N HIS A 390 -23.96 -26.66 19.51
CA HIS A 390 -24.59 -26.75 18.18
C HIS A 390 -23.67 -27.36 17.11
N ASP A 391 -22.36 -27.07 17.14
CA ASP A 391 -21.41 -27.62 16.19
C ASP A 391 -21.23 -29.14 16.37
N ILE A 392 -21.31 -29.64 17.60
CA ILE A 392 -21.16 -31.07 17.91
C ILE A 392 -22.44 -31.86 17.54
N GLY A 393 -23.61 -31.25 17.73
CA GLY A 393 -24.90 -31.90 17.45
C GLY A 393 -25.17 -32.17 15.96
N SER A 394 -24.58 -31.39 15.05
CA SER A 394 -24.79 -31.57 13.61
C SER A 394 -24.09 -32.81 13.03
N THR A 395 -23.06 -33.36 13.69
CA THR A 395 -22.29 -34.50 13.15
C THR A 395 -22.92 -35.86 13.42
N ASP A 396 -23.77 -35.99 14.44
CA ASP A 396 -24.31 -37.30 14.85
C ASP A 396 -25.57 -37.73 14.06
N GLY A 397 -26.11 -36.87 13.19
CA GLY A 397 -27.32 -37.13 12.39
C GLY A 397 -27.10 -37.59 10.94
N GLN A 398 -25.84 -37.74 10.49
CA GLN A 398 -25.51 -38.07 9.08
C GLN A 398 -24.61 -39.31 8.89
N MET A 399 -24.41 -40.16 9.91
CA MET A 399 -23.71 -41.45 9.75
C MET A 399 -24.65 -42.64 9.63
#